data_AF-A0A396RUP2-F1
#
_entry.id   AF-A0A396RUP2-F1
#
_cell.length_a   1.000
_cell.length_b   1.000
_cell.length_c   1.000
_cell.angle_alpha   90.00
_cell.angle_beta   90.00
_cell.angle_gamma   90.00
#
_symmetry.space_group_name_H-M   'P 1'
#
loop_
_entity.id
_entity.type
_entity.pdbx_description
1 polymer ?
#
loop_
_entity_poly.entity_id
_entity_poly.type
_entity_poly.pdbx_seq_one_letter_code
_entity_poly.pdbx_strand_id
1 'polypeptide(L)'
;MPFFILSVLMQVALVIHVVKTGRNTTWIWIIVMLPLAGAIAYLILEVLPGASNSRTGKKAARKVQDIINPDRDINRAASDYSAADTVQNSMELARQCLNRNMFQEAKSLYQKCLKGPYANDPDLMFGLASAEFGLNDFAATRQTLDRLIAENPGYKNQDAHLLYARALEGLGDRAAAQHEYETLYTYFTGPQAMFHFALFLKGQGETARAKALFSEVIEKSKRSGRHFNELYKDYINKAKAELSG
;
A
#
# COMPACT_ATOMS: atom_id res chain seq x y z
N MET A 1 16.89 24.59 25.11
CA MET A 1 15.76 24.32 26.04
C MET A 1 14.85 23.15 25.63
N PRO A 2 14.32 23.03 24.38
CA PRO A 2 13.39 21.94 24.05
C PRO A 2 14.03 20.53 24.07
N PHE A 3 15.30 20.40 23.65
CA PHE A 3 16.04 19.13 23.69
C PHE A 3 16.27 18.58 25.11
N PHE A 4 16.46 19.46 26.09
CA PHE A 4 16.68 19.05 27.48
C PHE A 4 15.40 18.51 28.11
N ILE A 5 14.26 19.16 27.84
CA ILE A 5 12.94 18.70 28.29
C ILE A 5 12.60 17.35 27.66
N LEU A 6 12.88 17.17 26.36
CA LEU A 6 12.66 15.91 25.67
C LEU A 6 13.54 14.78 26.24
N SER A 7 14.80 15.08 26.56
CA SER A 7 15.72 14.13 27.19
C SER A 7 15.21 13.69 28.56
N VAL A 8 14.78 14.63 29.41
CA VAL A 8 14.27 14.33 30.76
C VAL A 8 12.98 13.51 30.68
N LEU A 9 12.05 13.86 29.79
CA LEU A 9 10.82 13.08 29.58
C LEU A 9 11.11 11.64 29.13
N MET A 10 12.10 11.46 28.25
CA MET A 10 12.52 10.13 27.80
C MET A 10 13.13 9.31 28.95
N GLN A 11 13.96 9.92 29.80
CA GLN A 11 14.52 9.23 30.97
C GLN A 11 13.44 8.80 31.96
N VAL A 12 12.48 9.68 32.27
CA VAL A 12 11.36 9.35 33.16
C VAL A 12 10.54 8.18 32.60
N ALA A 13 10.26 8.17 31.31
CA ALA A 13 9.55 7.07 30.66
C ALA A 13 10.31 5.74 30.76
N LEU A 14 11.63 5.75 30.60
CA LEU A 14 12.47 4.54 30.73
C LEU A 14 12.54 4.03 32.17
N VAL A 15 12.67 4.91 33.15
CA VAL A 15 12.66 4.52 34.58
C VAL A 15 11.32 3.91 34.96
N ILE A 16 10.20 4.49 34.52
CA ILE A 16 8.86 3.92 34.72
C ILE A 16 8.76 2.52 34.07
N HIS A 17 9.34 2.35 32.88
CA HIS A 17 9.35 1.05 32.19
C HIS A 17 10.14 -0.01 32.98
N VAL A 18 11.32 0.32 33.51
CA VAL A 18 12.12 -0.59 34.35
C VAL A 18 11.32 -1.09 35.55
N VAL A 19 10.70 -0.17 36.29
CA VAL A 19 9.92 -0.49 37.49
C VAL A 19 8.70 -1.35 37.14
N LYS A 20 7.99 -1.00 36.06
CA LYS A 20 6.76 -1.72 35.65
C LYS A 20 7.04 -3.11 35.06
N THR A 21 8.21 -3.31 34.46
CA THR A 21 8.59 -4.61 33.85
C THR A 21 9.33 -5.54 34.81
N GLY A 22 9.60 -5.10 36.05
CA GLY A 22 10.30 -5.91 37.06
C GLY A 22 11.76 -6.20 36.70
N ARG A 23 12.36 -5.42 35.79
CA ARG A 23 13.73 -5.60 35.32
C ARG A 23 14.72 -5.07 36.35
N ASN A 24 15.99 -5.48 36.24
CA ASN A 24 17.00 -5.18 37.26
C ASN A 24 17.08 -3.68 37.58
N THR A 25 16.87 -3.33 38.85
CA THR A 25 16.87 -1.95 39.36
C THR A 25 18.22 -1.25 39.21
N THR A 26 19.32 -1.99 38.98
CA THR A 26 20.62 -1.43 38.60
C THR A 26 20.54 -0.52 37.36
N TRP A 27 19.61 -0.78 36.44
CA TRP A 27 19.40 0.06 35.26
C TRP A 27 18.91 1.46 35.57
N ILE A 28 18.15 1.64 36.65
CA ILE A 28 17.69 2.97 37.09
C ILE A 28 18.89 3.86 37.40
N TRP A 29 19.87 3.32 38.12
CA TRP A 29 21.11 4.02 38.45
C TRP A 29 21.93 4.38 37.20
N ILE A 30 22.05 3.45 36.25
CA ILE A 30 22.78 3.67 35.00
C ILE A 30 22.12 4.77 34.13
N ILE A 31 20.79 4.78 34.02
CA ILE A 31 20.03 5.76 33.23
C ILE A 31 20.08 7.17 33.84
N VAL A 32 20.11 7.26 35.18
CA VAL A 32 20.19 8.55 35.89
C VAL A 32 21.60 9.12 35.83
N MET A 33 22.64 8.30 36.03
CA MET A 33 24.04 8.74 36.03
C MET A 33 24.59 9.03 34.63
N LEU A 34 24.14 8.30 33.61
CA LEU A 34 24.48 8.56 32.22
C LEU A 34 23.20 8.75 31.40
N PRO A 35 22.63 9.97 31.37
CA PRO A 35 21.35 10.26 30.72
C PRO A 35 21.21 9.75 29.29
N LEU A 36 22.24 9.98 28.47
CA LEU A 36 22.22 9.64 27.05
C LEU A 36 22.71 8.21 26.81
N ALA A 37 23.89 7.87 27.35
CA ALA A 37 24.49 6.56 27.13
C ALA A 37 23.74 5.43 27.85
N GLY A 38 23.25 5.66 29.08
CA GLY A 38 22.47 4.71 29.85
C GLY A 38 21.09 4.45 29.24
N ALA A 39 20.43 5.48 28.71
CA ALA A 39 19.19 5.33 27.96
C ALA A 39 19.37 4.50 26.68
N ILE A 40 20.43 4.78 25.90
CA ILE A 40 20.75 4.02 24.67
C ILE A 40 21.11 2.57 25.01
N ALA A 41 21.96 2.34 26.01
CA ALA A 41 22.36 0.99 26.43
C ALA A 41 21.16 0.17 26.90
N TYR A 42 20.26 0.76 27.70
CA TYR A 42 19.03 0.09 28.14
C TYR A 42 18.11 -0.26 26.96
N LEU A 43 17.94 0.68 26.03
CA LEU A 43 17.12 0.44 24.83
C LEU A 43 17.66 -0.72 23.99
N ILE A 44 18.98 -0.83 23.82
CA ILE A 44 19.63 -1.86 23.00
C ILE A 44 19.65 -3.22 23.69
N LEU A 45 20.07 -3.27 24.96
CA LEU A 45 20.30 -4.55 25.65
C LEU A 45 19.02 -5.16 26.21
N GLU A 46 18.04 -4.33 26.57
CA GLU A 46 16.94 -4.76 27.42
C GLU A 46 15.60 -4.66 26.67
N VAL A 47 15.35 -3.53 25.99
CA VAL A 47 14.09 -3.27 25.28
C VAL A 47 14.05 -3.92 23.89
N LEU A 48 15.10 -3.75 23.08
CA LEU A 48 15.19 -4.29 21.72
C LEU A 48 14.99 -5.81 21.62
N PRO A 49 15.64 -6.68 22.42
CA PRO A 49 15.44 -8.13 22.33
C PRO A 49 14.06 -8.59 22.81
N GLY A 50 13.43 -7.89 23.76
CA GLY A 50 12.04 -8.17 24.18
C GLY A 50 11.01 -7.69 23.15
N ALA A 51 11.27 -6.53 22.51
CA ALA A 51 10.39 -5.96 21.50
C ALA A 51 10.47 -6.73 20.17
N SER A 52 11.65 -7.21 19.77
CA SER A 52 11.87 -7.94 18.51
C SER A 52 11.07 -9.24 18.42
N ASN A 53 10.71 -9.85 19.56
CA ASN A 53 9.88 -11.06 19.60
C ASN A 53 8.36 -10.77 19.56
N SER A 54 7.95 -9.53 19.84
CA SER A 54 6.55 -9.11 19.79
C SER A 54 6.11 -8.69 18.37
N ARG A 55 4.84 -8.92 18.01
CA ARG A 55 4.27 -8.45 16.72
C ARG A 55 4.39 -6.93 16.57
N THR A 56 4.26 -6.18 17.67
CA THR A 56 4.33 -4.71 17.69
C THR A 56 5.76 -4.20 17.46
N GLY A 57 6.76 -4.81 18.09
CA GLY A 57 8.16 -4.43 17.89
C GLY A 57 8.68 -4.79 16.50
N LYS A 58 8.23 -5.91 15.91
CA LYS A 58 8.51 -6.22 14.49
C LYS A 58 7.93 -5.15 13.53
N LYS A 59 6.72 -4.65 13.80
CA LYS A 59 6.11 -3.55 13.01
C LYS A 59 6.86 -2.23 13.18
N ALA A 60 7.25 -1.88 14.41
CA ALA A 60 8.01 -0.67 14.69
C ALA A 60 9.40 -0.71 14.05
N ALA A 61 10.09 -1.85 14.12
CA ALA A 61 11.39 -2.05 13.49
C ALA A 61 11.32 -1.91 11.97
N ARG A 62 10.31 -2.49 11.31
CA ARG A 62 10.09 -2.28 9.86
C ARG A 62 9.88 -0.81 9.54
N LYS A 63 9.02 -0.12 10.29
CA LYS A 63 8.75 1.31 10.06
C LYS A 63 10.00 2.19 10.23
N VAL A 64 10.85 1.88 11.21
CA VAL A 64 12.14 2.55 11.38
C VAL A 64 13.10 2.22 10.23
N GLN A 65 13.11 0.95 9.80
CA GLN A 65 13.92 0.49 8.68
C GLN A 65 13.51 1.14 7.35
N ASP A 66 12.20 1.33 7.11
CA ASP A 66 11.65 1.99 5.92
C ASP A 66 12.02 3.49 5.88
N ILE A 67 12.22 4.12 7.04
CA ILE A 67 12.70 5.51 7.15
C ILE A 67 14.21 5.59 6.86
N ILE A 68 14.99 4.61 7.34
CA ILE A 68 16.45 4.61 7.19
C ILE A 68 16.87 4.22 5.77
N ASN A 69 16.20 3.23 5.17
CA ASN A 69 16.48 2.76 3.83
C ASN A 69 15.17 2.52 3.08
N PRO A 70 14.53 3.59 2.57
CA PRO A 70 13.29 3.46 1.80
C PRO A 70 13.51 2.58 0.56
N ASP A 71 14.67 2.67 -0.09
CA ASP A 71 14.92 2.01 -1.37
C ASP A 71 15.39 0.56 -1.25
N ARG A 72 15.39 -0.01 -0.03
CA ARG A 72 15.86 -1.37 0.20
C ARG A 72 15.16 -2.40 -0.69
N ASP A 73 13.83 -2.35 -0.79
CA ASP A 73 13.07 -3.38 -1.49
C ASP A 73 13.33 -3.33 -3.01
N ILE A 74 13.39 -2.13 -3.59
CA ILE A 74 13.74 -1.96 -5.00
C ILE A 74 15.21 -2.30 -5.26
N ASN A 75 16.13 -1.91 -4.38
CA ASN A 75 17.55 -2.26 -4.50
C ASN A 75 17.77 -3.77 -4.42
N ARG A 76 17.05 -4.46 -3.54
CA ARG A 76 17.08 -5.92 -3.45
C ARG A 76 16.54 -6.55 -4.73
N ALA A 77 15.37 -6.12 -5.20
CA ALA A 77 14.79 -6.63 -6.43
C ALA A 77 15.69 -6.39 -7.64
N ALA A 78 16.35 -5.23 -7.71
CA ALA A 78 17.32 -4.90 -8.76
C ALA A 78 18.57 -5.78 -8.68
N SER A 79 19.06 -6.07 -7.47
CA SER A 79 20.17 -7.00 -7.26
C SER A 79 19.81 -8.42 -7.68
N ASP A 80 18.64 -8.92 -7.29
CA ASP A 80 18.16 -10.26 -7.64
C ASP A 80 17.95 -10.39 -9.16
N TYR A 81 17.42 -9.33 -9.79
CA TYR A 81 17.30 -9.22 -11.24
C TYR A 81 18.65 -9.22 -11.97
N SER A 82 19.63 -8.47 -11.45
CA SER A 82 20.98 -8.42 -12.02
C SER A 82 21.72 -9.74 -11.87
N ALA A 83 21.45 -10.49 -10.79
CA ALA A 83 22.02 -11.81 -10.58
C ALA A 83 21.40 -12.86 -11.53
N ALA A 84 20.10 -12.76 -11.81
CA ALA A 84 19.42 -13.63 -12.76
C ALA A 84 18.21 -12.97 -13.41
N ASP A 85 18.24 -12.82 -14.73
CA ASP A 85 17.18 -12.26 -15.59
C ASP A 85 16.06 -13.29 -15.83
N THR A 86 15.41 -13.73 -14.75
CA THR A 86 14.25 -14.61 -14.79
C THR A 86 12.95 -13.82 -14.85
N VAL A 87 11.86 -14.45 -15.33
CA VAL A 87 10.52 -13.82 -15.34
C VAL A 87 10.10 -13.40 -13.94
N GLN A 88 10.31 -14.27 -12.94
CA GLN A 88 9.96 -13.97 -11.55
C GLN A 88 10.73 -12.76 -10.99
N ASN A 89 12.04 -12.69 -11.23
CA ASN A 89 12.85 -11.55 -10.76
C ASN A 89 12.47 -10.25 -11.50
N SER A 90 12.16 -10.35 -12.79
CA SER A 90 11.67 -9.22 -13.59
C SER A 90 10.34 -8.69 -13.05
N MET A 91 9.40 -9.58 -12.73
CA MET A 91 8.10 -9.24 -12.14
C MET A 91 8.25 -8.57 -10.78
N GLU A 92 9.12 -9.09 -9.91
CA GLU A 92 9.37 -8.49 -8.61
C GLU A 92 9.91 -7.07 -8.75
N LEU A 93 10.93 -6.88 -9.61
CA LEU A 93 11.49 -5.56 -9.89
C LEU A 93 10.43 -4.62 -10.47
N ALA A 94 9.64 -5.09 -11.45
CA ALA A 94 8.58 -4.30 -12.06
C ALA A 94 7.51 -3.88 -11.04
N ARG A 95 7.15 -4.76 -10.10
CA ARG A 95 6.23 -4.43 -9.00
C ARG A 95 6.80 -3.38 -8.05
N GLN A 96 8.10 -3.46 -7.72
CA GLN A 96 8.76 -2.42 -6.93
C GLN A 96 8.81 -1.07 -7.68
N CYS A 97 9.02 -1.10 -9.00
CA CYS A 97 8.92 0.09 -9.85
C CYS A 97 7.51 0.70 -9.82
N LEU A 98 6.44 -0.11 -9.92
CA LEU A 98 5.05 0.37 -9.79
C LEU A 98 4.80 1.07 -8.44
N ASN A 99 5.26 0.47 -7.34
CA ASN A 99 5.12 1.06 -5.99
C ASN A 99 5.84 2.42 -5.85
N ARG A 100 6.86 2.66 -6.68
CA ARG A 100 7.65 3.89 -6.73
C ARG A 100 7.20 4.86 -7.82
N ASN A 101 6.09 4.58 -8.52
CA ASN A 101 5.61 5.33 -9.68
C ASN A 101 6.61 5.37 -10.86
N MET A 102 7.54 4.42 -10.93
CA MET A 102 8.49 4.23 -12.03
C MET A 102 7.81 3.41 -13.13
N PHE A 103 6.75 3.98 -13.71
CA PHE A 103 5.83 3.25 -14.57
C PHE A 103 6.46 2.85 -15.92
N GLN A 104 7.37 3.67 -16.45
CA GLN A 104 8.03 3.39 -17.73
C GLN A 104 8.97 2.18 -17.62
N GLU A 105 9.71 2.08 -16.53
CA GLU A 105 10.58 0.96 -16.19
C GLU A 105 9.75 -0.30 -15.97
N ALA A 106 8.66 -0.21 -15.20
CA ALA A 106 7.74 -1.33 -14.99
C ALA A 106 7.15 -1.85 -16.31
N LYS A 107 6.66 -0.94 -17.19
CA LYS A 107 6.13 -1.29 -18.51
C LYS A 107 7.17 -2.05 -19.34
N SER A 108 8.40 -1.56 -19.37
CA SER A 108 9.49 -2.18 -20.13
C SER A 108 9.82 -3.60 -19.64
N LEU A 109 9.85 -3.80 -18.33
CA LEU A 109 10.10 -5.11 -17.72
C LEU A 109 8.97 -6.10 -18.04
N TYR A 110 7.71 -5.71 -17.88
CA TYR A 110 6.57 -6.59 -18.20
C TYR A 110 6.51 -6.95 -19.69
N GLN A 111 6.69 -5.97 -20.58
CA GLN A 111 6.72 -6.20 -22.03
C GLN A 111 7.85 -7.15 -22.46
N LYS A 112 9.01 -7.07 -21.79
CA LYS A 112 10.11 -8.00 -22.03
C LYS A 112 9.72 -9.44 -21.72
N CYS A 113 9.00 -9.65 -20.62
CA CYS A 113 8.58 -10.98 -20.15
C CYS A 113 7.39 -11.55 -20.92
N LEU A 114 6.52 -10.73 -21.50
CA LEU A 114 5.34 -11.14 -22.28
C LEU A 114 5.71 -11.68 -23.67
N LYS A 115 6.52 -12.74 -23.72
CA LYS A 115 6.98 -13.40 -24.95
C LYS A 115 7.00 -14.92 -24.79
N GLY A 116 6.93 -15.62 -25.92
CA GLY A 116 7.04 -17.08 -25.96
C GLY A 116 5.99 -17.74 -25.05
N PRO A 117 6.38 -18.65 -24.14
CA PRO A 117 5.45 -19.34 -23.23
C PRO A 117 4.64 -18.42 -22.31
N TYR A 118 5.13 -17.20 -22.05
CA TYR A 118 4.51 -16.24 -21.14
C TYR A 118 3.72 -15.15 -21.88
N ALA A 119 3.51 -15.27 -23.20
CA ALA A 119 2.89 -14.22 -24.01
C ALA A 119 1.45 -13.85 -23.58
N ASN A 120 0.75 -14.79 -22.94
CA ASN A 120 -0.62 -14.64 -22.43
C ASN A 120 -0.70 -14.82 -20.90
N ASP A 121 0.43 -14.73 -20.19
CA ASP A 121 0.45 -14.89 -18.73
C ASP A 121 -0.38 -13.78 -18.06
N PRO A 122 -1.39 -14.13 -17.24
CA PRO A 122 -2.35 -13.15 -16.76
C PRO A 122 -1.76 -12.16 -15.76
N ASP A 123 -0.80 -12.57 -14.93
CA ASP A 123 -0.19 -11.69 -13.93
C ASP A 123 0.78 -10.69 -14.59
N LEU A 124 1.52 -11.12 -15.62
CA LEU A 124 2.32 -10.22 -16.44
C LEU A 124 1.45 -9.21 -17.21
N MET A 125 0.33 -9.65 -17.78
CA MET A 125 -0.61 -8.77 -18.49
C MET A 125 -1.25 -7.74 -17.55
N PHE A 126 -1.68 -8.15 -16.35
CA PHE A 126 -2.22 -7.24 -15.35
C PHE A 126 -1.15 -6.24 -14.85
N GLY A 127 0.09 -6.71 -14.64
CA GLY A 127 1.23 -5.85 -14.32
C GLY A 127 1.52 -4.81 -15.39
N LEU A 128 1.52 -5.23 -16.67
CA LEU A 128 1.66 -4.33 -17.81
C LEU A 128 0.55 -3.27 -17.85
N ALA A 129 -0.72 -3.70 -17.76
CA ALA A 129 -1.86 -2.80 -17.76
C ALA A 129 -1.78 -1.77 -16.62
N SER A 130 -1.31 -2.18 -15.44
CA SER A 130 -1.10 -1.30 -14.29
C SER A 130 -0.02 -0.24 -14.55
N ALA A 131 1.07 -0.61 -15.24
CA ALA A 131 2.12 0.32 -15.64
C ALA A 131 1.62 1.31 -16.71
N GLU A 132 0.89 0.82 -17.72
CA GLU A 132 0.28 1.65 -18.76
C GLU A 132 -0.71 2.66 -18.18
N PHE A 133 -1.51 2.23 -17.20
CA PHE A 133 -2.47 3.10 -16.53
C PHE A 133 -1.75 4.21 -15.74
N GLY A 134 -0.64 3.88 -15.06
CA GLY A 134 0.19 4.86 -14.35
C GLY A 134 0.82 5.91 -15.27
N LEU A 135 1.05 5.56 -16.55
CA LEU A 135 1.50 6.48 -17.59
C LEU A 135 0.35 7.30 -18.21
N ASN A 136 -0.89 7.11 -17.75
CA ASN A 136 -2.12 7.64 -18.35
C ASN A 136 -2.34 7.17 -19.81
N ASP A 137 -1.74 6.05 -20.20
CA ASP A 137 -1.94 5.42 -21.50
C ASP A 137 -3.19 4.52 -21.46
N PHE A 138 -4.35 5.14 -21.25
CA PHE A 138 -5.61 4.43 -21.02
C PHE A 138 -6.04 3.56 -22.20
N ALA A 139 -5.64 3.95 -23.42
CA ALA A 139 -5.89 3.17 -24.63
C ALA A 139 -5.12 1.85 -24.61
N ALA A 140 -3.82 1.89 -24.29
CA ALA A 140 -3.02 0.67 -24.13
C ALA A 140 -3.51 -0.18 -22.96
N THR A 141 -3.84 0.43 -21.81
CA THR A 141 -4.41 -0.29 -20.66
C THR A 141 -5.67 -1.07 -21.06
N ARG A 142 -6.61 -0.42 -21.76
CA ARG A 142 -7.83 -1.08 -22.23
C ARG A 142 -7.49 -2.26 -23.15
N GLN A 143 -6.61 -2.04 -24.13
CA GLN A 143 -6.21 -3.09 -25.08
C GLN A 143 -5.56 -4.30 -24.37
N THR A 144 -4.67 -4.06 -23.41
CA THR A 144 -4.03 -5.11 -22.62
C THR A 144 -5.05 -5.90 -21.79
N LEU A 145 -6.01 -5.21 -21.17
CA LEU A 145 -7.05 -5.83 -20.34
C LEU A 145 -8.12 -6.57 -21.18
N ASP A 146 -8.50 -6.04 -22.35
CA ASP A 146 -9.38 -6.74 -23.30
C ASP A 146 -8.76 -8.09 -23.72
N ARG A 147 -7.45 -8.07 -24.05
CA ARG A 147 -6.71 -9.30 -24.36
C ARG A 147 -6.61 -10.22 -23.13
N LEU A 148 -6.42 -9.67 -21.93
CA LEU A 148 -6.37 -10.46 -20.70
C LEU A 148 -7.67 -11.22 -20.48
N ILE A 149 -8.81 -10.57 -20.67
CA ILE A 149 -10.14 -11.18 -20.55
C ILE A 149 -10.35 -12.26 -21.62
N ALA A 150 -9.96 -11.98 -22.87
CA ALA A 150 -10.13 -12.90 -23.98
C ALA A 150 -9.27 -14.18 -23.84
N GLU A 151 -7.99 -14.03 -23.48
CA GLU A 151 -7.04 -15.15 -23.40
C GLU A 151 -7.12 -15.89 -22.05
N ASN A 152 -7.59 -15.23 -20.99
CA ASN A 152 -7.66 -15.78 -19.64
C ASN A 152 -9.04 -15.59 -18.99
N PRO A 153 -10.12 -16.19 -19.53
CA PRO A 153 -11.48 -16.02 -18.98
C PRO A 153 -11.64 -16.53 -17.54
N GLY A 154 -10.72 -17.37 -17.06
CA GLY A 154 -10.67 -17.84 -15.68
C GLY A 154 -10.01 -16.87 -14.69
N TYR A 155 -9.36 -15.80 -15.16
CA TYR A 155 -8.63 -14.86 -14.31
C TYR A 155 -9.58 -13.88 -13.60
N LYS A 156 -10.14 -14.33 -12.48
CA LYS A 156 -11.11 -13.56 -11.67
C LYS A 156 -10.42 -12.58 -10.72
N ASN A 157 -9.69 -11.61 -11.27
CA ASN A 157 -9.04 -10.56 -10.48
C ASN A 157 -9.93 -9.30 -10.41
N GLN A 158 -10.42 -8.97 -9.20
CA GLN A 158 -11.29 -7.81 -8.99
C GLN A 158 -10.56 -6.48 -9.26
N ASP A 159 -9.26 -6.42 -8.95
CA ASP A 159 -8.45 -5.21 -9.16
C ASP A 159 -8.18 -4.97 -10.65
N ALA A 160 -8.04 -6.04 -11.44
CA ALA A 160 -7.94 -5.92 -12.90
C ALA A 160 -9.23 -5.35 -13.52
N HIS A 161 -10.39 -5.78 -13.03
CA HIS A 161 -11.67 -5.22 -13.47
C HIS A 161 -11.83 -3.77 -13.01
N LEU A 162 -11.46 -3.42 -11.78
CA LEU A 162 -11.45 -2.01 -11.33
C LEU A 162 -10.52 -1.14 -12.19
N LEU A 163 -9.35 -1.66 -12.58
CA LEU A 163 -8.44 -0.97 -13.49
C LEU A 163 -9.08 -0.75 -14.87
N TYR A 164 -9.83 -1.73 -15.38
CA TYR A 164 -10.56 -1.63 -16.64
C TYR A 164 -11.60 -0.51 -16.62
N ALA A 165 -12.46 -0.48 -15.60
CA ALA A 165 -13.47 0.57 -15.43
C ALA A 165 -12.84 1.97 -15.37
N ARG A 166 -11.72 2.11 -14.65
CA ARG A 166 -10.97 3.37 -14.56
C ARG A 166 -10.30 3.77 -15.88
N ALA A 167 -9.84 2.80 -16.68
CA ALA A 167 -9.28 3.08 -18.00
C ALA A 167 -10.36 3.58 -18.97
N LEU A 168 -11.56 2.98 -18.93
CA LEU A 168 -12.72 3.44 -19.70
C LEU A 168 -13.13 4.87 -19.31
N GLU A 169 -13.13 5.17 -18.01
CA GLU A 169 -13.35 6.53 -17.50
C GLU A 169 -12.31 7.52 -18.06
N GLY A 170 -11.02 7.16 -18.02
CA GLY A 170 -9.93 7.97 -18.56
C GLY A 170 -10.00 8.18 -20.07
N LEU A 171 -10.59 7.24 -20.81
CA LEU A 171 -10.89 7.36 -22.24
C LEU A 171 -12.14 8.21 -22.54
N GLY A 172 -12.92 8.56 -21.52
CA GLY A 172 -14.18 9.29 -21.68
C GLY A 172 -15.36 8.42 -22.11
N ASP A 173 -15.22 7.09 -22.13
CA ASP A 173 -16.32 6.17 -22.43
C ASP A 173 -17.22 6.00 -21.20
N ARG A 174 -18.03 7.02 -20.95
CA ARG A 174 -18.86 7.16 -19.76
C ARG A 174 -19.86 6.02 -19.58
N ALA A 175 -20.48 5.57 -20.67
CA ALA A 175 -21.49 4.53 -20.61
C ALA A 175 -20.87 3.18 -20.22
N ALA A 176 -19.75 2.82 -20.84
CA ALA A 176 -19.03 1.60 -20.50
C ALA A 176 -18.46 1.67 -19.07
N ALA A 177 -17.81 2.78 -18.69
CA ALA A 177 -17.26 2.95 -17.34
C ALA A 177 -18.35 2.82 -16.27
N GLN A 178 -19.52 3.41 -16.48
CA GLN A 178 -20.64 3.29 -15.54
C GLN A 178 -21.10 1.84 -15.40
N HIS A 179 -21.27 1.11 -16.50
CA HIS A 179 -21.67 -0.29 -16.48
C HIS A 179 -20.69 -1.16 -15.68
N GLU A 180 -19.39 -0.97 -15.90
CA GLU A 180 -18.38 -1.73 -15.17
C GLU A 180 -18.33 -1.37 -13.68
N TYR A 181 -18.48 -0.08 -13.34
CA TYR A 181 -18.57 0.33 -11.93
C TYR A 181 -19.81 -0.22 -11.22
N GLU A 182 -20.97 -0.23 -11.87
CA GLU A 182 -22.19 -0.84 -11.33
C GLU A 182 -22.00 -2.34 -11.11
N THR A 183 -21.34 -3.02 -12.05
CA THR A 183 -21.00 -4.44 -11.92
C THR A 183 -20.05 -4.67 -10.73
N LEU A 184 -18.95 -3.92 -10.65
CA LEU A 184 -17.99 -3.98 -9.55
C LEU A 184 -18.63 -3.71 -8.19
N TYR A 185 -19.58 -2.77 -8.10
CA TYR A 185 -20.28 -2.45 -6.86
C TYR A 185 -20.98 -3.68 -6.25
N THR A 186 -21.43 -4.63 -7.07
CA THR A 186 -22.15 -5.83 -6.58
C THR A 186 -21.26 -6.86 -5.89
N TYR A 187 -19.97 -6.95 -6.24
CA TYR A 187 -19.13 -8.09 -5.83
C TYR A 187 -17.72 -7.71 -5.34
N PHE A 188 -17.27 -6.48 -5.56
CA PHE A 188 -15.95 -6.03 -5.13
C PHE A 188 -15.88 -5.96 -3.60
N THR A 189 -14.87 -6.62 -3.03
CA THR A 189 -14.82 -6.83 -1.57
C THR A 189 -14.38 -5.60 -0.79
N GLY A 190 -13.42 -4.83 -1.32
CA GLY A 190 -12.87 -3.63 -0.69
C GLY A 190 -13.69 -2.35 -0.96
N PRO A 191 -13.32 -1.21 -0.34
CA PRO A 191 -13.97 0.08 -0.59
C PRO A 191 -13.52 0.77 -1.90
N GLN A 192 -12.46 0.28 -2.57
CA GLN A 192 -11.85 0.96 -3.72
C GLN A 192 -12.84 1.16 -4.87
N ALA A 193 -13.56 0.10 -5.27
CA ALA A 193 -14.53 0.19 -6.35
C ALA A 193 -15.66 1.18 -6.04
N MET A 194 -16.21 1.11 -4.82
CA MET A 194 -17.26 2.04 -4.37
C MET A 194 -16.76 3.50 -4.32
N PHE A 195 -15.52 3.71 -3.88
CA PHE A 195 -14.90 5.03 -3.83
C PHE A 195 -14.68 5.61 -5.24
N HIS A 196 -14.13 4.82 -6.18
CA HIS A 196 -13.94 5.27 -7.55
C HIS A 196 -15.26 5.48 -8.29
N PHE A 197 -16.26 4.62 -8.06
CA PHE A 197 -17.59 4.83 -8.62
C PHE A 197 -18.23 6.12 -8.11
N ALA A 198 -18.06 6.44 -6.82
CA ALA A 198 -18.53 7.70 -6.26
C ALA A 198 -17.84 8.93 -6.90
N LEU A 199 -16.54 8.86 -7.14
CA LEU A 199 -15.80 9.92 -7.85
C LEU A 199 -16.29 10.09 -9.29
N PHE A 200 -16.50 8.97 -10.00
CA PHE A 200 -17.05 8.96 -11.35
C PHE A 200 -18.42 9.66 -11.37
N LEU A 201 -19.36 9.26 -10.51
CA LEU A 201 -20.69 9.88 -10.41
C LEU A 201 -20.62 11.37 -10.05
N LYS A 202 -19.70 11.75 -9.16
CA LYS A 202 -19.47 13.16 -8.81
C LYS A 202 -19.04 13.97 -10.03
N GLY A 203 -18.12 13.44 -10.85
CA GLY A 203 -17.67 14.08 -12.09
C GLY A 203 -18.77 14.25 -13.14
N GLN A 204 -19.80 13.40 -13.09
CA GLN A 204 -20.97 13.46 -13.96
C GLN A 204 -22.07 14.39 -13.44
N GLY A 205 -21.89 15.01 -12.27
CA GLY A 205 -22.89 15.87 -11.63
C GLY A 205 -23.92 15.12 -10.78
N GLU A 206 -23.82 13.79 -10.65
CA GLU A 206 -24.68 12.96 -9.80
C GLU A 206 -24.25 13.02 -8.32
N THR A 207 -24.15 14.24 -7.78
CA THR A 207 -23.58 14.50 -6.45
C THR A 207 -24.33 13.76 -5.33
N ALA A 208 -25.65 13.62 -5.41
CA ALA A 208 -26.43 12.92 -4.40
C ALA A 208 -26.07 11.43 -4.29
N ARG A 209 -25.95 10.74 -5.43
CA ARG A 209 -25.53 9.32 -5.47
C ARG A 209 -24.08 9.16 -5.06
N ALA A 210 -23.19 10.05 -5.50
CA ALA A 210 -21.79 10.06 -5.06
C ALA A 210 -21.67 10.16 -3.53
N LYS A 211 -22.41 11.09 -2.90
CA LYS A 211 -22.44 11.25 -1.44
C LYS A 211 -22.99 10.00 -0.72
N ALA A 212 -23.99 9.34 -1.29
CA ALA A 212 -24.50 8.07 -0.74
C ALA A 212 -23.41 6.98 -0.73
N LEU A 213 -22.68 6.81 -1.84
CA LEU A 213 -21.59 5.84 -1.93
C LEU A 213 -20.42 6.16 -1.00
N PHE A 214 -19.99 7.41 -0.89
CA PHE A 214 -18.94 7.79 0.08
C PHE A 214 -19.38 7.53 1.52
N SER A 215 -20.66 7.78 1.84
CA SER A 215 -21.22 7.47 3.16
C SER A 215 -21.22 5.97 3.42
N GLU A 216 -21.53 5.15 2.42
CA GLU A 216 -21.50 3.69 2.52
C GLU A 216 -20.08 3.16 2.77
N VAL A 217 -19.04 3.73 2.14
CA VAL A 217 -17.63 3.40 2.45
C VAL A 217 -17.35 3.62 3.94
N ILE A 218 -17.80 4.73 4.51
CA ILE A 218 -17.60 5.07 5.92
C ILE A 218 -18.41 4.13 6.81
N GLU A 219 -19.66 3.84 6.50
CA GLU A 219 -20.48 2.91 7.29
C GLU A 219 -19.92 1.49 7.27
N LYS A 220 -19.45 1.02 6.11
CA LYS A 220 -18.74 -0.27 6.00
C LYS A 220 -17.49 -0.29 6.87
N SER A 221 -16.74 0.81 6.94
CA SER A 221 -15.57 0.92 7.82
C SER A 221 -15.92 0.84 9.32
N LYS A 222 -17.05 1.42 9.74
CA LYS A 222 -17.52 1.37 11.14
C LYS A 222 -17.95 -0.03 11.56
N ARG A 223 -18.60 -0.76 10.65
CA ARG A 223 -19.05 -2.14 10.86
C ARG A 223 -17.90 -3.14 10.75
N SER A 224 -16.81 -2.77 10.07
CA SER A 224 -15.63 -3.61 9.88
C SER A 224 -14.66 -3.54 11.06
N GLY A 225 -13.86 -4.59 11.22
CA GLY A 225 -12.85 -4.65 12.29
C GLY A 225 -11.62 -3.76 12.06
N ARG A 226 -10.77 -3.67 13.09
CA ARG A 226 -9.52 -2.88 13.08
C ARG A 226 -8.64 -3.13 11.86
N HIS A 227 -8.51 -4.40 11.44
CA HIS A 227 -7.66 -4.78 10.31
C HIS A 227 -8.11 -4.14 8.99
N PHE A 228 -9.42 -4.14 8.71
CA PHE A 228 -9.98 -3.49 7.52
C PHE A 228 -9.69 -1.98 7.51
N ASN A 229 -9.89 -1.33 8.67
CA ASN A 229 -9.67 0.10 8.81
C ASN A 229 -8.18 0.48 8.71
N GLU A 230 -7.27 -0.40 9.14
CA GLU A 230 -5.83 -0.23 8.93
C GLU A 230 -5.47 -0.38 7.44
N LEU A 231 -6.03 -1.38 6.76
CA LEU A 231 -5.75 -1.66 5.34
C LEU A 231 -6.27 -0.55 4.41
N TYR A 232 -7.49 -0.07 4.64
CA TYR A 232 -8.16 0.90 3.76
C TYR A 232 -8.23 2.31 4.32
N LYS A 233 -7.33 2.64 5.26
CA LYS A 233 -7.30 3.94 5.95
C LYS A 233 -7.32 5.13 4.99
N ASP A 234 -6.56 5.06 3.91
CA ASP A 234 -6.44 6.13 2.91
C ASP A 234 -7.78 6.39 2.21
N TYR A 235 -8.43 5.34 1.68
CA TYR A 235 -9.74 5.43 1.05
C TYR A 235 -10.83 5.94 2.00
N ILE A 236 -10.83 5.49 3.27
CA ILE A 236 -11.79 5.95 4.28
C ILE A 236 -11.60 7.46 4.56
N ASN A 237 -10.35 7.91 4.67
CA ASN A 237 -10.05 9.32 4.91
C ASN A 237 -10.43 10.19 3.71
N LYS A 238 -10.14 9.74 2.48
CA LYS A 238 -10.54 10.42 1.26
C LYS A 238 -12.06 10.52 1.14
N ALA A 239 -12.79 9.43 1.40
CA ALA A 239 -14.25 9.45 1.40
C ALA A 239 -14.84 10.45 2.41
N LYS A 240 -14.25 10.58 3.61
CA LYS A 240 -14.64 11.60 4.60
C LYS A 240 -14.39 13.03 4.13
N ALA A 241 -13.25 13.27 3.48
CA ALA A 241 -12.94 14.56 2.89
C ALA A 241 -13.96 14.93 1.81
N GLU A 242 -14.32 14.00 0.92
CA GLU A 242 -15.31 14.19 -0.14
C GLU A 242 -16.73 14.52 0.35
N LEU A 243 -17.09 14.09 1.57
CA LEU A 243 -18.37 14.43 2.20
C LEU A 243 -18.36 15.77 2.94
N SER A 244 -17.18 16.25 3.30
CA SER A 244 -17.00 17.47 4.10
C SER A 244 -16.77 18.71 3.24
N GLY A 245 -16.41 18.54 1.96
CA GLY A 245 -16.35 19.60 0.95
C GLY A 245 -17.65 19.76 0.18
#